data_AF-A0A967VU93-F1
#
_entry.id   AF-A0A967VU93-F1
#
_cell.length_a   1.000
_cell.length_b   1.000
_cell.length_c   1.000
_cell.angle_alpha   90.00
_cell.angle_beta   90.00
_cell.angle_gamma   90.00
#
_symmetry.space_group_name_H-M   'P 1'
#
loop_
_entity.id
_entity.type
_entity.pdbx_description
1 polymer ?
#
loop_
_entity_poly.entity_id
_entity_poly.type
_entity_poly.pdbx_seq_one_letter_code
_entity_poly.pdbx_strand_id
1 'polypeptide(L)'
;MSWRDVEFIAKVVSVKGLCAAGHNVGDEFVINTHKTGGICGFVYHDLFPVLMAAVMGGTIPWWESTDEGTYECSDKRNLVTFKLT
;
A
#
# COMPACT_ATOMS: atom_id res chain seq x y z
N MET A 1 24.07 -7.94 -4.86
CA MET A 1 22.71 -7.84 -4.30
C MET A 1 21.77 -7.74 -5.49
N SER A 2 20.97 -8.77 -5.78
CA SER A 2 20.03 -8.70 -6.90
C SER A 2 18.81 -7.89 -6.46
N TRP A 3 18.58 -6.77 -7.13
CA TRP A 3 17.35 -5.99 -6.95
C TRP A 3 16.16 -6.87 -7.30
N ARG A 4 15.16 -6.96 -6.40
CA ARG A 4 13.92 -7.70 -6.67
C ARG A 4 12.88 -6.72 -7.18
N ASP A 5 12.24 -7.04 -8.29
CA ASP A 5 11.10 -6.29 -8.78
C ASP A 5 9.83 -6.97 -8.24
N VAL A 6 9.41 -6.54 -7.04
CA VAL A 6 8.23 -7.07 -6.36
C VAL A 6 7.06 -6.13 -6.65
N GLU A 7 6.01 -6.67 -7.24
CA GLU A 7 4.75 -5.98 -7.47
C GLU A 7 3.75 -6.37 -6.38
N PHE A 8 2.99 -5.38 -5.91
CA PHE A 8 1.93 -5.55 -4.92
C PHE A 8 0.60 -5.10 -5.53
N ILE A 9 -0.47 -5.79 -5.14
CA ILE A 9 -1.83 -5.35 -5.40
C ILE A 9 -2.33 -4.64 -4.15
N ALA A 10 -2.54 -3.33 -4.26
CA ALA A 10 -3.16 -2.52 -3.23
C ALA A 10 -4.66 -2.40 -3.47
N LYS A 11 -5.44 -3.14 -2.69
CA LYS A 11 -6.90 -3.14 -2.75
C LYS A 11 -7.49 -2.29 -1.64
N VAL A 12 -8.37 -1.36 -1.97
CA VAL A 12 -9.11 -0.58 -0.96
C VAL A 12 -10.20 -1.45 -0.35
N VAL A 13 -10.06 -1.77 0.93
CA VAL A 13 -11.01 -2.61 1.68
C VAL A 13 -11.97 -1.79 2.54
N SER A 14 -11.58 -0.58 2.94
CA SER A 14 -12.47 0.32 3.67
C SER A 14 -12.15 1.79 3.41
N VAL A 15 -13.18 2.63 3.48
CA VAL A 15 -13.08 4.10 3.45
C VAL A 15 -13.98 4.66 4.53
N LYS A 16 -13.40 5.42 5.46
CA LYS A 16 -14.11 6.24 6.44
C LYS A 16 -14.13 7.68 5.92
N GLY A 17 -15.30 8.32 5.94
CA GLY A 17 -15.41 9.71 5.47
C GLY A 17 -15.27 9.81 3.94
N LEU A 18 -14.53 10.81 3.46
CA LEU A 18 -14.36 11.08 2.04
C LEU A 18 -12.87 11.20 1.68
N CYS A 19 -12.36 10.31 0.84
CA CYS A 19 -11.00 10.41 0.34
C CYS A 19 -10.90 11.53 -0.72
N ALA A 20 -10.11 12.57 -0.46
CA ALA A 20 -9.91 13.67 -1.41
C ALA A 20 -9.21 13.26 -2.71
N ALA A 21 -8.48 12.14 -2.68
CA ALA A 21 -7.86 11.55 -3.87
C ALA A 21 -8.84 10.71 -4.71
N GLY A 22 -10.06 10.48 -4.23
CA GLY A 22 -11.10 9.77 -4.96
C GLY A 22 -11.07 8.24 -4.84
N HIS A 23 -10.30 7.66 -3.91
CA HIS A 23 -10.28 6.22 -3.70
C HIS A 23 -11.61 5.72 -3.09
N ASN A 24 -12.12 4.61 -3.63
CA ASN A 24 -13.34 3.95 -3.21
C ASN A 24 -13.08 2.48 -2.85
N VAL A 25 -13.97 1.90 -2.04
CA VAL A 25 -13.90 0.47 -1.70
C VAL A 25 -14.03 -0.37 -2.97
N GLY A 26 -13.12 -1.32 -3.13
CA GLY A 26 -13.03 -2.17 -4.32
C GLY A 26 -12.02 -1.70 -5.37
N ASP A 27 -11.48 -0.49 -5.26
CA ASP A 27 -10.38 -0.05 -6.13
C ASP A 27 -9.15 -0.93 -5.90
N GLU A 28 -8.46 -1.28 -7.00
CA GLU A 28 -7.25 -2.10 -6.99
C GLU A 28 -6.16 -1.39 -7.80
N PHE A 29 -4.96 -1.30 -7.21
CA PHE A 29 -3.80 -0.63 -7.81
C PHE A 29 -2.61 -1.59 -7.81
N VAL A 30 -1.97 -1.77 -8.97
CA VAL A 30 -0.71 -2.52 -9.05
C VAL A 30 0.44 -1.56 -8.82
N ILE A 31 1.14 -1.72 -7.69
CA ILE A 31 2.18 -0.81 -7.23
C ILE A 31 3.51 -1.54 -7.05
N ASN A 32 4.62 -0.83 -7.24
CA ASN A 32 5.95 -1.29 -6.88
C ASN A 32 6.82 -0.08 -6.52
N THR A 33 8.12 -0.27 -6.25
CA THR A 33 9.02 0.83 -5.85
C THR A 33 9.31 1.86 -6.97
N HIS A 34 8.90 1.58 -8.20
CA HIS A 34 9.07 2.45 -9.38
C HIS A 34 7.76 3.03 -9.90
N LYS A 35 6.63 2.40 -9.57
CA LYS A 35 5.29 2.69 -10.11
C LYS A 35 4.30 2.82 -8.97
N THR A 36 3.65 3.96 -8.88
CA THR A 36 2.59 4.22 -7.89
C THR A 36 1.27 3.53 -8.24
N GLY A 37 1.12 2.98 -9.45
CA GLY A 37 -0.09 2.27 -9.87
C GLY A 37 -1.37 3.11 -9.93
N GLY A 38 -1.27 4.44 -9.82
CA GLY A 38 -2.41 5.34 -9.74
C GLY A 38 -2.90 5.64 -8.32
N ILE A 39 -2.27 5.08 -7.29
CA ILE A 39 -2.57 5.45 -5.90
C ILE A 39 -2.14 6.89 -5.61
N CYS A 40 -2.83 7.56 -4.70
CA CYS A 40 -2.45 8.88 -4.22
C CYS A 40 -0.98 8.93 -3.77
N GLY A 41 -0.23 9.94 -4.23
CA GLY A 41 1.18 10.13 -3.90
C GLY A 41 1.47 10.25 -2.40
N PHE A 42 0.51 10.72 -1.60
CA PHE A 42 0.64 10.80 -0.15
C PHE A 42 0.71 9.41 0.49
N VAL A 43 -0.23 8.51 0.12
CA VAL A 43 -0.22 7.12 0.57
C VAL A 43 1.00 6.39 0.03
N TYR A 44 1.37 6.61 -1.24
CA TYR A 44 2.53 5.97 -1.84
C TYR A 44 3.82 6.32 -1.09
N HIS A 45 4.02 7.60 -0.75
CA HIS A 45 5.19 8.04 0.00
C HIS A 45 5.28 7.37 1.39
N ASP A 46 4.16 7.29 2.08
CA ASP A 46 4.08 6.69 3.42
C ASP A 46 4.27 5.16 3.38
N LEU A 47 3.75 4.51 2.33
CA LEU A 47 3.88 3.07 2.09
C LEU A 47 5.27 2.67 1.52
N PHE A 48 6.01 3.60 0.93
CA PHE A 48 7.28 3.32 0.25
C PHE A 48 8.31 2.53 1.09
N PRO A 49 8.51 2.82 2.40
CA PRO A 49 9.43 2.05 3.23
C PRO A 49 9.06 0.57 3.34
N VAL A 50 7.76 0.24 3.29
CA VAL A 50 7.26 -1.14 3.31
C VAL A 50 7.59 -1.84 2.00
N LEU A 51 7.35 -1.17 0.86
CA LEU A 51 7.72 -1.70 -0.46
C LEU A 51 9.24 -1.95 -0.54
N MET A 52 10.04 -1.02 -0.01
CA MET A 52 11.50 -1.16 0.05
C MET A 52 11.95 -2.31 0.95
N ALA A 53 11.31 -2.50 2.10
CA ALA A 53 11.59 -3.62 2.98
C ALA A 53 11.37 -4.95 2.24
N ALA A 54 10.27 -5.09 1.52
CA ALA A 54 9.98 -6.30 0.76
C ALA A 54 10.95 -6.55 -0.41
N VAL A 55 11.32 -5.50 -1.17
CA VAL A 55 12.34 -5.59 -2.22
C VAL A 55 13.69 -6.10 -1.68
N MET A 56 14.04 -5.72 -0.45
CA MET A 56 15.24 -6.17 0.23
C MET A 56 15.10 -7.54 0.90
N GLY A 57 13.91 -8.17 0.83
CA GLY A 57 13.62 -9.45 1.47
C GLY A 57 13.39 -9.36 2.98
N GLY A 58 13.09 -8.16 3.48
CA GLY A 58 12.62 -7.94 4.83
C GLY A 58 11.16 -8.37 5.02
N THR A 59 10.75 -8.43 6.28
CA THR A 59 9.39 -8.76 6.69
C THR A 59 8.87 -7.65 7.59
N ILE A 60 7.56 -7.40 7.56
CA ILE A 60 6.93 -6.41 8.43
C ILE A 60 6.42 -7.11 9.69
N PRO A 61 6.89 -6.76 10.90
CA PRO A 61 6.60 -7.54 12.11
C PRO A 61 5.11 -7.68 12.49
N TRP A 62 4.28 -6.76 12.03
CA TRP A 62 2.84 -6.70 12.32
C TRP A 62 1.95 -7.15 11.16
N TRP A 63 2.54 -7.64 10.06
CA TRP A 63 1.79 -8.26 8.97
C TRP A 63 1.61 -9.75 9.21
N GLU A 64 0.52 -10.31 8.70
CA GLU A 64 0.21 -11.74 8.88
C GLU A 64 1.23 -12.62 8.14
N SER A 65 1.77 -12.13 7.02
CA SER A 65 2.83 -12.80 6.28
C SER A 65 3.73 -11.79 5.56
N THR A 66 4.76 -12.28 4.86
CA THR A 66 5.61 -11.44 4.00
C THR A 66 4.86 -10.88 2.80
N ASP A 67 3.80 -11.56 2.39
CA ASP A 67 3.13 -11.32 1.11
C ASP A 67 1.79 -10.61 1.32
N GLU A 68 1.20 -10.73 2.52
CA GLU A 68 -0.11 -10.14 2.84
C GLU A 68 -0.05 -9.25 4.08
N GLY A 69 -0.60 -8.04 3.95
CA GLY A 69 -0.78 -7.14 5.08
C GLY A 69 -1.73 -6.00 4.81
N THR A 70 -2.05 -5.25 5.86
CA THR A 70 -2.92 -4.08 5.77
C THR A 70 -2.13 -2.80 5.98
N TYR A 71 -2.48 -1.78 5.20
CA TYR A 71 -1.93 -0.45 5.31
C TYR A 71 -3.03 0.59 5.44
N GLU A 72 -2.82 1.57 6.32
CA GLU A 72 -3.79 2.62 6.55
C GLU A 72 -3.23 3.97 6.10
N CYS A 73 -4.03 4.75 5.38
CA CYS A 73 -3.71 6.13 5.08
C CYS A 73 -3.46 6.92 6.38
N SER A 74 -2.50 7.85 6.36
CA SER A 74 -2.18 8.69 7.52
C SER A 74 -3.27 9.73 7.82
N ASP A 75 -4.20 10.00 6.89
CA ASP A 75 -5.42 10.78 7.17
C ASP A 75 -6.42 9.95 7.98
N LYS A 76 -6.31 10.01 9.32
CA LYS A 76 -7.22 9.29 10.23
C LYS A 76 -8.66 9.85 10.24
N ARG A 77 -8.88 11.07 9.72
CA ARG A 77 -10.23 11.64 9.61
C ARG A 77 -10.97 11.01 8.44
N ASN A 78 -10.29 10.89 7.29
CA ASN A 78 -10.81 10.21 6.10
C ASN A 78 -10.03 8.92 5.81
N LEU A 79 -10.08 7.99 6.77
CA LEU A 79 -9.23 6.82 6.79
C LEU A 79 -9.56 5.87 5.63
N VAL A 80 -8.58 5.65 4.75
CA VAL A 80 -8.62 4.61 3.72
C VAL A 80 -7.73 3.46 4.16
N THR A 81 -8.28 2.25 4.18
CA THR A 81 -7.53 1.02 4.47
C THR A 81 -7.30 0.24 3.19
N PHE A 82 -6.04 -0.09 2.94
CA PHE A 82 -5.57 -0.90 1.83
C PHE A 82 -5.19 -2.28 2.35
N LYS A 83 -5.57 -3.31 1.62
CA LYS A 83 -5.01 -4.66 1.75
C LYS A 83 -3.97 -4.82 0.65
N LEU A 84 -2.76 -5.21 1.03
CA LEU A 84 -1.63 -5.46 0.16
C LEU A 84 -1.47 -6.97 0.06
N THR A 85 -1.34 -7.46 -1.16
CA THR A 85 -1.10 -8.87 -1.53
C THR A 85 -0.13 -8.96 -2.69
#